data_AF-A0A5C8B3D6-F1
#
_entry.id   AF-A0A5C8B3D6-F1
#
_cell.length_a   1.000
_cell.length_b   1.000
_cell.length_c   1.000
_cell.angle_alpha   90.00
_cell.angle_beta   90.00
_cell.angle_gamma   90.00
#
_symmetry.space_group_name_H-M   'P 1'
#
loop_
_entity.id
_entity.type
_entity.pdbx_description
1 polymer ?
#
loop_
_entity_poly.entity_id
_entity_poly.type
_entity_poly.pdbx_seq_one_letter_code
_entity_poly.pdbx_strand_id
1 'polypeptide(L)'
;MQKISLKFGWRTIIFFLLLELFTVPPVAMSNSIVIQNIWYMAIMGFIVALVCVYFLLRILKAFLIRNSERIIGVRISDIYGIWYIALLAGILLMIMFVVQDFLFAHNFNDFSAGFFSAFFSVGGTLLIYKLGFYCGLNISLNGLNTSKYQLDIGWGAVLKLSLLFGIYELIVCPITGLWIPYPEHRFSLAVISGIVGGATGGALVAFISSFVKPMQAELIFKIK
;
A
#
# COMPACT_ATOMS: atom_id res chain seq x y z
N MET A 1 -6.99 6.55 -24.58
CA MET A 1 -6.45 5.99 -23.32
C MET A 1 -5.03 6.51 -23.15
N GLN A 2 -4.70 7.08 -22.00
CA GLN A 2 -3.37 7.59 -21.71
C GLN A 2 -2.69 6.68 -20.70
N LYS A 3 -1.48 6.22 -21.02
CA LYS A 3 -0.67 5.41 -20.10
C LYS A 3 0.30 6.31 -19.35
N ILE A 4 0.35 6.20 -18.03
CA ILE A 4 1.31 6.91 -17.19
C ILE A 4 2.18 5.89 -16.48
N SER A 5 3.47 5.95 -16.76
CA SER A 5 4.47 5.14 -16.06
C SER A 5 4.57 5.62 -14.61
N LEU A 6 4.43 4.69 -13.67
CA LEU A 6 4.68 4.93 -12.25
C LEU A 6 6.20 5.00 -12.03
N LYS A 7 6.68 6.22 -11.78
CA LYS A 7 8.07 6.47 -11.38
C LYS A 7 8.12 6.69 -9.87
N PHE A 8 8.62 5.68 -9.17
CA PHE A 8 8.91 5.79 -7.75
C PHE A 8 10.29 6.43 -7.57
N GLY A 9 10.32 7.62 -6.96
CA GLY A 9 11.54 8.40 -6.74
C GLY A 9 11.76 8.67 -5.25
N TRP A 10 12.63 9.62 -4.89
CA TRP A 10 12.92 9.91 -3.47
C TRP A 10 11.67 10.28 -2.63
N ARG A 11 10.66 10.91 -3.25
CA ARG A 11 9.38 11.23 -2.59
C ARG A 11 8.62 9.98 -2.15
N THR A 12 8.83 8.86 -2.84
CA THR A 12 8.26 7.56 -2.48
C THR A 12 8.82 7.05 -1.16
N ILE A 13 10.09 7.34 -0.85
CA ILE A 13 10.71 6.97 0.42
C ILE A 13 9.98 7.66 1.58
N ILE A 14 9.71 8.96 1.45
CA ILE A 14 8.95 9.73 2.44
C ILE A 14 7.53 9.17 2.58
N PHE A 15 6.89 8.83 1.47
CA PHE A 15 5.57 8.22 1.51
C PHE A 15 5.56 6.91 2.29
N PHE A 16 6.49 5.99 2.03
CA PHE A 16 6.59 4.72 2.77
C PHE A 16 6.94 4.93 4.23
N LEU A 17 7.87 5.84 4.55
CA LEU A 17 8.19 6.19 5.92
C LEU A 17 6.95 6.68 6.67
N LEU A 18 6.19 7.61 6.08
CA LEU A 18 4.94 8.09 6.68
C LEU A 18 3.93 6.96 6.82
N LEU A 19 3.75 6.14 5.78
CA LEU A 19 2.84 5.00 5.80
C LEU A 19 3.15 4.07 6.97
N GLU A 20 4.38 3.58 7.06
CA GLU A 20 4.82 2.67 8.13
C GLU A 20 4.71 3.32 9.52
N LEU A 21 5.07 4.60 9.64
CA LEU A 21 4.96 5.31 10.92
C LEU A 21 3.50 5.45 11.39
N PHE A 22 2.55 5.54 10.45
CA PHE A 22 1.13 5.61 10.76
C PHE A 22 0.47 4.23 10.91
N THR A 23 1.06 3.15 10.41
CA THR A 23 0.45 1.80 10.46
C THR A 23 1.12 0.89 11.49
N VAL A 24 2.45 0.83 11.55
CA VAL A 24 3.18 -0.14 12.39
C VAL A 24 2.98 0.09 13.88
N PRO A 25 3.12 1.32 14.44
CA PRO A 25 2.90 1.52 15.87
C PRO A 25 1.45 1.25 16.31
N PRO A 26 0.40 1.71 15.59
CA PRO A 26 -0.97 1.35 15.94
C PRO A 26 -1.25 -0.16 15.84
N VAL A 27 -0.70 -0.85 14.83
CA VAL A 27 -0.79 -2.32 14.74
C VAL A 27 -0.14 -2.97 15.96
N ALA A 28 1.09 -2.59 16.31
CA ALA A 28 1.80 -3.14 17.45
C ALA A 28 1.04 -2.93 18.78
N MET A 29 0.47 -1.75 18.98
CA MET A 29 -0.37 -1.44 20.15
C MET A 29 -1.67 -2.25 20.16
N SER A 30 -2.37 -2.34 19.02
CA SER A 30 -3.64 -3.09 18.95
C SER A 30 -3.47 -4.59 19.18
N ASN A 31 -2.30 -5.13 18.80
CA ASN A 31 -1.96 -6.54 18.97
C ASN A 31 -1.48 -6.89 20.40
N SER A 32 -1.74 -6.03 21.39
CA SER A 32 -1.45 -6.27 22.82
C SER A 32 -2.66 -6.71 23.63
N ILE A 33 -3.88 -6.43 23.14
CA ILE A 33 -5.06 -6.44 24.00
C ILE A 33 -5.73 -7.82 24.08
N VAL A 34 -5.85 -8.62 23.01
CA VAL A 34 -6.58 -9.90 23.07
C VAL A 34 -6.16 -10.87 21.93
N ILE A 35 -5.45 -11.95 22.31
CA ILE A 35 -5.52 -13.34 21.79
C ILE A 35 -4.86 -13.69 20.44
N GLN A 36 -4.29 -14.89 20.42
CA GLN A 36 -3.91 -15.81 19.31
C GLN A 36 -5.00 -16.03 18.23
N ASN A 37 -5.93 -15.09 18.02
CA ASN A 37 -7.04 -15.23 17.10
C ASN A 37 -6.76 -14.40 15.83
N ILE A 38 -6.45 -15.11 14.76
CA ILE A 38 -6.15 -14.54 13.45
C ILE A 38 -7.23 -13.60 12.95
N TRP A 39 -8.51 -13.89 13.22
CA TRP A 39 -9.62 -13.05 12.78
C TRP A 39 -9.61 -11.69 13.47
N TYR A 40 -9.25 -11.64 14.76
CA TYR A 40 -9.13 -10.38 15.48
C TYR A 40 -7.98 -9.53 14.92
N MET A 41 -6.79 -10.13 14.72
CA MET A 41 -5.65 -9.44 14.12
C MET A 41 -5.98 -8.90 12.73
N ALA A 42 -6.63 -9.71 11.89
CA ALA A 42 -7.01 -9.33 10.53
C ALA A 42 -8.03 -8.18 10.52
N ILE A 43 -9.05 -8.22 11.39
CA ILE A 43 -10.06 -7.16 11.52
C ILE A 43 -9.45 -5.87 12.08
N MET A 44 -8.62 -5.96 13.11
CA MET A 44 -7.94 -4.79 13.67
C MET A 44 -6.98 -4.17 12.67
N GLY A 45 -6.21 -4.99 11.94
CA GLY A 45 -5.38 -4.55 10.82
C GLY A 45 -6.18 -3.81 9.76
N PHE A 46 -7.32 -4.37 9.35
CA PHE A 46 -8.24 -3.73 8.42
C PHE A 46 -8.68 -2.35 8.92
N ILE A 47 -9.16 -2.25 10.17
CA ILE A 47 -9.68 -1.01 10.75
C ILE A 47 -8.57 0.04 10.83
N VAL A 48 -7.39 -0.34 11.34
CA VAL A 48 -6.25 0.56 11.47
C VAL A 48 -5.79 1.09 10.11
N ALA A 49 -5.58 0.22 9.11
CA ALA A 49 -5.20 0.69 7.78
C ALA A 49 -6.26 1.59 7.15
N LEU A 50 -7.53 1.20 7.25
CA LEU A 50 -8.63 1.98 6.69
C LEU A 50 -8.64 3.39 7.28
N VAL A 51 -8.55 3.52 8.60
CA VAL A 51 -8.58 4.82 9.28
C VAL A 51 -7.32 5.63 8.95
N CYS A 52 -6.13 5.06 9.10
CA CYS A 52 -4.86 5.76 8.84
C CYS A 52 -4.76 6.23 7.39
N VAL A 53 -5.07 5.36 6.43
CA VAL A 53 -5.02 5.70 5.00
C VAL A 53 -6.12 6.69 4.64
N TYR A 54 -7.31 6.60 5.23
CA TYR A 54 -8.36 7.59 5.02
C TYR A 54 -7.92 9.00 5.44
N PHE A 55 -7.32 9.15 6.61
CA PHE A 55 -6.78 10.43 7.07
C PHE A 55 -5.64 10.93 6.16
N LEU A 56 -4.71 10.04 5.80
CA LEU A 56 -3.60 10.36 4.89
C LEU A 56 -4.12 10.85 3.54
N LEU A 57 -5.13 10.17 2.96
CA LEU A 57 -5.74 10.55 1.71
C LEU A 57 -6.47 11.89 1.80
N ARG A 58 -7.10 12.21 2.93
CA ARG A 58 -7.75 13.51 3.12
C ARG A 58 -6.74 14.66 3.04
N ILE A 59 -5.56 14.48 3.64
CA ILE A 59 -4.46 15.45 3.60
C ILE A 59 -3.86 15.50 2.18
N LEU A 60 -3.61 14.33 1.58
CA LEU A 60 -2.99 14.22 0.26
C LEU A 60 -3.92 14.67 -0.87
N LYS A 61 -5.25 14.58 -0.73
CA LYS A 61 -6.20 14.94 -1.80
C LYS A 61 -5.97 16.37 -2.29
N ALA A 62 -5.89 17.33 -1.37
CA ALA A 62 -5.64 18.73 -1.72
C ALA A 62 -4.29 18.92 -2.41
N PHE A 63 -3.26 18.21 -1.94
CA PHE A 63 -1.94 18.23 -2.56
C PHE A 63 -1.94 17.63 -3.98
N LEU A 64 -2.61 16.49 -4.17
CA LEU A 64 -2.74 15.81 -5.46
C LEU A 64 -3.49 16.65 -6.48
N ILE A 65 -4.59 17.30 -6.08
CA ILE A 65 -5.35 18.22 -6.94
C ILE A 65 -4.47 19.40 -7.35
N ARG A 66 -3.81 20.06 -6.39
CA ARG A 66 -2.96 21.24 -6.65
C ARG A 66 -1.74 20.94 -7.54
N ASN A 67 -1.20 19.72 -7.47
CA ASN A 67 -0.02 19.30 -8.23
C ASN A 67 -0.37 18.36 -9.41
N SER A 68 -1.65 18.20 -9.73
CA SER A 68 -2.15 17.23 -10.71
C SER A 68 -1.49 17.39 -12.08
N GLU A 69 -1.34 18.62 -12.56
CA GLU A 69 -0.68 18.92 -13.84
C GLU A 69 0.77 18.44 -13.87
N ARG A 70 1.51 18.58 -12.76
CA ARG A 70 2.90 18.14 -12.66
C ARG A 70 3.06 16.62 -12.52
N ILE A 71 2.08 15.96 -11.89
CA ILE A 71 2.15 14.54 -11.55
C ILE A 71 1.56 13.67 -12.68
N ILE A 72 0.42 14.09 -13.22
CA ILE A 72 -0.42 13.32 -14.15
C ILE A 72 -0.41 13.97 -15.54
N GLY A 73 0.08 15.20 -15.69
CA GLY A 73 0.05 15.93 -16.96
C GLY A 73 -1.32 16.53 -17.29
N VAL A 74 -2.27 16.49 -16.34
CA VAL A 74 -3.65 16.96 -16.52
C VAL A 74 -4.07 17.75 -15.29
N ARG A 75 -4.73 18.90 -15.50
CA ARG A 75 -5.34 19.67 -14.40
C ARG A 75 -6.66 19.03 -13.98
N ILE A 76 -6.73 18.66 -12.71
CA ILE A 76 -7.87 17.98 -12.10
C ILE A 76 -8.55 18.98 -11.16
N SER A 77 -9.88 19.01 -11.18
CA SER A 77 -10.71 19.79 -10.25
C SER A 77 -11.07 18.97 -9.01
N ASP A 78 -11.36 17.69 -9.16
CA ASP A 78 -11.71 16.79 -8.06
C ASP A 78 -11.34 15.32 -8.32
N ILE A 79 -11.20 14.57 -7.24
CA ILE A 79 -10.95 13.12 -7.21
C ILE A 79 -12.12 12.44 -6.51
N TYR A 80 -12.93 11.72 -7.28
CA TYR A 80 -14.05 10.93 -6.79
C TYR A 80 -13.63 9.48 -6.52
N GLY A 81 -14.23 8.86 -5.52
CA GLY A 81 -13.92 7.47 -5.15
C GLY A 81 -12.58 7.28 -4.44
N ILE A 82 -11.89 8.36 -4.02
CA ILE A 82 -10.59 8.26 -3.32
C ILE A 82 -10.67 7.44 -2.03
N TRP A 83 -11.82 7.44 -1.35
CA TRP A 83 -12.08 6.64 -0.16
C TRP A 83 -11.93 5.13 -0.42
N TYR A 84 -12.13 4.68 -1.66
CA TYR A 84 -11.97 3.28 -2.04
C TYR A 84 -10.53 2.80 -1.85
N ILE A 85 -9.54 3.70 -1.95
CA ILE A 85 -8.14 3.38 -1.64
C ILE A 85 -7.99 3.00 -0.17
N ALA A 86 -8.67 3.69 0.75
CA ALA A 86 -8.61 3.36 2.18
C ALA A 86 -9.29 2.00 2.46
N LEU A 87 -10.41 1.72 1.81
CA LEU A 87 -11.06 0.41 1.91
C LEU A 87 -10.12 -0.71 1.42
N LEU A 88 -9.49 -0.51 0.27
CA LEU A 88 -8.55 -1.47 -0.31
C LEU A 88 -7.30 -1.65 0.56
N ALA A 89 -6.78 -0.59 1.17
CA ALA A 89 -5.68 -0.69 2.12
C ALA A 89 -6.05 -1.54 3.35
N GLY A 90 -7.29 -1.40 3.85
CA GLY A 90 -7.80 -2.28 4.89
C GLY A 90 -7.84 -3.74 4.45
N ILE A 91 -8.41 -4.02 3.27
CA ILE A 91 -8.47 -5.37 2.69
C ILE A 91 -7.06 -5.95 2.52
N LEU A 92 -6.12 -5.14 2.05
CA LEU A 92 -4.72 -5.53 1.88
C LEU A 92 -4.12 -6.01 3.20
N LEU A 93 -4.19 -5.21 4.28
CA LEU A 93 -3.66 -5.62 5.58
C LEU A 93 -4.35 -6.87 6.13
N MET A 94 -5.67 -6.99 5.93
CA MET A 94 -6.42 -8.17 6.34
C MET A 94 -5.89 -9.43 5.65
N ILE A 95 -5.71 -9.39 4.32
CA ILE A 95 -5.14 -10.52 3.57
C ILE A 95 -3.70 -10.78 4.02
N MET A 96 -2.91 -9.72 4.20
CA MET A 96 -1.51 -9.83 4.61
C MET A 96 -1.36 -10.59 5.92
N PHE A 97 -2.13 -10.24 6.96
CA PHE A 97 -2.06 -10.93 8.25
C PHE A 97 -2.52 -12.38 8.18
N VAL A 98 -3.61 -12.67 7.44
CA VAL A 98 -4.07 -14.05 7.25
C VAL A 98 -2.99 -14.90 6.55
N VAL A 99 -2.35 -14.35 5.52
CA VAL A 99 -1.28 -15.06 4.80
C VAL A 99 -0.02 -15.22 5.67
N GLN A 100 0.38 -14.18 6.42
CA GLN A 100 1.52 -14.26 7.34
C GLN A 100 1.31 -15.34 8.39
N ASP A 101 0.15 -15.36 9.05
CA ASP A 101 -0.18 -16.37 10.06
C ASP A 101 -0.11 -17.80 9.50
N PHE A 102 -0.70 -18.01 8.32
CA PHE A 102 -0.60 -19.29 7.62
C PHE A 102 0.86 -19.69 7.33
N LEU A 103 1.67 -18.75 6.83
CA LEU A 103 3.08 -19.03 6.49
C LEU A 103 3.93 -19.30 7.73
N PHE A 104 3.75 -18.52 8.80
CA PHE A 104 4.45 -18.74 10.07
C PHE A 104 4.04 -20.07 10.72
N ALA A 105 2.76 -20.46 10.64
CA ALA A 105 2.31 -21.77 11.09
C ALA A 105 2.95 -22.95 10.31
N HIS A 106 3.44 -22.70 9.10
CA HIS A 106 4.16 -23.68 8.27
C HIS A 106 5.69 -23.49 8.31
N ASN A 107 6.22 -22.80 9.33
CA ASN A 107 7.65 -22.59 9.57
C ASN A 107 8.38 -21.80 8.47
N PHE A 108 7.68 -20.96 7.72
CA PHE A 108 8.35 -20.00 6.85
C PHE A 108 9.07 -18.96 7.72
N ASN A 109 10.27 -18.56 7.31
CA ASN A 109 11.01 -17.48 7.97
C ASN A 109 10.40 -16.10 7.64
N ASP A 110 10.76 -15.08 8.43
CA ASP A 110 10.26 -13.71 8.29
C ASP A 110 10.41 -13.14 6.88
N PHE A 111 11.53 -13.41 6.21
CA PHE A 111 11.79 -12.95 4.84
C PHE A 111 10.78 -13.53 3.84
N SER A 112 10.56 -14.85 3.90
CA SER A 112 9.66 -15.54 2.98
C SER A 112 8.20 -15.22 3.31
N ALA A 113 7.86 -15.16 4.61
CA ALA A 113 6.55 -14.73 5.07
C ALA A 113 6.22 -13.31 4.59
N GLY A 114 7.17 -12.38 4.71
CA GLY A 114 7.07 -11.02 4.17
C GLY A 114 6.82 -11.02 2.67
N PHE A 115 7.68 -11.69 1.90
CA PHE A 115 7.55 -11.73 0.43
C PHE A 115 6.18 -12.23 -0.03
N PHE A 116 5.79 -13.42 0.40
CA PHE A 116 4.55 -14.05 -0.08
C PHE A 116 3.31 -13.32 0.42
N SER A 117 3.31 -12.86 1.68
CA SER A 117 2.17 -12.10 2.21
C SER A 117 1.93 -10.79 1.46
N ALA A 118 2.96 -10.03 1.13
CA ALA A 118 2.83 -8.84 0.30
C ALA A 118 2.44 -9.18 -1.14
N PHE A 119 3.06 -10.19 -1.73
CA PHE A 119 2.75 -10.61 -3.10
C PHE A 119 1.25 -10.95 -3.25
N PHE A 120 0.73 -11.79 -2.35
CA PHE A 120 -0.67 -12.21 -2.38
C PHE A 120 -1.64 -11.11 -1.94
N SER A 121 -1.31 -10.31 -0.92
CA SER A 121 -2.18 -9.24 -0.45
C SER A 121 -2.29 -8.09 -1.46
N VAL A 122 -1.17 -7.62 -2.02
CA VAL A 122 -1.16 -6.60 -3.07
C VAL A 122 -1.82 -7.14 -4.33
N GLY A 123 -1.48 -8.37 -4.75
CA GLY A 123 -2.11 -9.01 -5.90
C GLY A 123 -3.61 -9.13 -5.76
N GLY A 124 -4.07 -9.74 -4.66
CA GLY A 124 -5.49 -9.90 -4.35
C GLY A 124 -6.23 -8.58 -4.29
N THR A 125 -5.65 -7.57 -3.63
CA THR A 125 -6.28 -6.24 -3.50
C THR A 125 -6.39 -5.53 -4.85
N LEU A 126 -5.35 -5.58 -5.69
CA LEU A 126 -5.38 -4.98 -7.02
C LEU A 126 -6.33 -5.73 -7.96
N LEU A 127 -6.47 -7.06 -7.80
CA LEU A 127 -7.50 -7.84 -8.49
C LEU A 127 -8.90 -7.42 -8.06
N ILE A 128 -9.14 -7.23 -6.76
CA ILE A 128 -10.42 -6.71 -6.25
C ILE A 128 -10.71 -5.33 -6.83
N TYR A 129 -9.72 -4.43 -6.88
CA TYR A 129 -9.87 -3.13 -7.55
C TYR A 129 -10.25 -3.30 -9.02
N LYS A 130 -9.55 -4.19 -9.74
CA LYS A 130 -9.79 -4.44 -11.17
C LYS A 130 -11.19 -4.99 -11.43
N LEU A 131 -11.69 -5.88 -10.57
CA LEU A 131 -13.06 -6.40 -10.64
C LEU A 131 -14.09 -5.32 -10.28
N GLY A 132 -13.83 -4.55 -9.22
CA GLY A 132 -14.66 -3.42 -8.81
C GLY A 132 -14.80 -2.36 -9.89
N PHE A 133 -13.74 -2.14 -10.68
CA PHE A 133 -13.77 -1.24 -11.84
C PHE A 133 -14.90 -1.60 -12.82
N TYR A 134 -15.12 -2.89 -13.09
CA TYR A 134 -16.19 -3.36 -13.98
C TYR A 134 -17.59 -3.20 -13.35
N CYS A 135 -17.68 -3.19 -12.02
CA CYS A 135 -18.92 -2.93 -11.28
C CYS A 135 -19.19 -1.43 -11.02
N GLY A 136 -18.35 -0.53 -11.56
CA GLY A 136 -18.49 0.92 -11.38
C GLY A 136 -17.81 1.49 -10.14
N LEU A 137 -17.13 0.67 -9.33
CA LEU A 137 -16.29 1.09 -8.21
C LEU A 137 -14.89 1.43 -8.75
N ASN A 138 -14.70 2.68 -9.16
CA ASN A 138 -13.42 3.17 -9.68
C ASN A 138 -13.07 4.55 -9.11
N ILE A 139 -11.78 4.87 -9.16
CA ILE A 139 -11.29 6.20 -8.86
C ILE A 139 -11.42 7.03 -10.15
N SER A 140 -12.18 8.11 -10.05
CA SER A 140 -12.43 9.02 -11.17
C SER A 140 -11.81 10.39 -10.89
N LEU A 141 -11.09 10.93 -11.87
CA LEU A 141 -10.51 12.26 -11.85
C LEU A 141 -11.35 13.15 -12.76
N ASN A 142 -11.92 14.20 -12.18
CA ASN A 142 -12.68 15.19 -12.94
C ASN A 142 -11.72 16.28 -13.41
N GLY A 143 -11.62 16.49 -14.73
CA GLY A 143 -10.88 17.61 -15.30
C GLY A 143 -11.64 18.94 -15.15
N LEU A 144 -10.97 20.04 -15.45
CA LEU A 144 -11.59 21.38 -15.46
C LEU A 144 -12.58 21.57 -16.64
N ASN A 145 -12.34 20.92 -17.78
CA ASN A 145 -13.12 21.08 -19.01
C ASN A 145 -14.08 19.90 -19.26
N THR A 146 -14.86 19.51 -18.24
CA THR A 146 -15.84 18.40 -18.25
C THR A 146 -15.32 16.99 -18.61
N SER A 147 -14.05 16.86 -19.00
CA SER A 147 -13.36 15.58 -19.23
C SER A 147 -13.30 14.75 -17.96
N LYS A 148 -13.77 13.50 -18.01
CA LYS A 148 -13.66 12.55 -16.90
C LYS A 148 -12.64 11.48 -17.23
N TYR A 149 -11.72 11.24 -16.30
CA TYR A 149 -10.70 10.20 -16.43
C TYR A 149 -10.93 9.15 -15.37
N GLN A 150 -10.98 7.88 -15.76
CA GLN A 150 -11.05 6.76 -14.84
C GLN A 150 -9.68 6.13 -14.71
N LEU A 151 -9.25 5.88 -13.48
CA LEU A 151 -8.01 5.19 -13.18
C LEU A 151 -8.24 3.68 -13.36
N ASP A 152 -7.55 3.08 -14.33
CA ASP A 152 -7.53 1.64 -14.52
C ASP A 152 -6.09 1.11 -14.33
N ILE A 153 -5.98 -0.15 -13.91
CA ILE A 153 -4.71 -0.86 -13.71
C ILE A 153 -4.68 -2.03 -14.69
N GLY A 154 -3.62 -2.12 -15.50
CA GLY A 154 -3.45 -3.25 -16.43
C GLY A 154 -3.12 -4.54 -15.69
N TRP A 155 -3.49 -5.70 -16.25
CA TRP A 155 -3.15 -7.02 -15.67
C TRP A 155 -1.65 -7.21 -15.43
N GLY A 156 -0.83 -6.76 -16.39
CA GLY A 156 0.63 -6.78 -16.21
C GLY A 156 1.12 -5.87 -15.09
N ALA A 157 0.42 -4.76 -14.82
CA ALA A 157 0.77 -3.86 -13.71
C ALA A 157 0.42 -4.49 -12.35
N VAL A 158 -0.67 -5.26 -12.26
CA VAL A 158 -1.00 -6.04 -11.05
C VAL A 158 0.17 -6.94 -10.68
N LEU A 159 0.62 -7.80 -11.61
CA LEU A 159 1.71 -8.74 -11.34
C LEU A 159 3.02 -8.02 -10.97
N LYS A 160 3.38 -6.96 -11.70
CA LYS A 160 4.60 -6.19 -11.42
C LYS A 160 4.58 -5.53 -10.05
N LEU A 161 3.45 -4.91 -9.68
CA LEU A 161 3.31 -4.28 -8.38
C LEU A 161 3.33 -5.32 -7.27
N SER A 162 2.61 -6.43 -7.41
CA SER A 162 2.67 -7.55 -6.44
C SER A 162 4.09 -8.06 -6.24
N LEU A 163 4.85 -8.24 -7.32
CA LEU A 163 6.24 -8.68 -7.23
C LEU A 163 7.14 -7.61 -6.56
N LEU A 164 6.99 -6.34 -6.94
CA LEU A 164 7.76 -5.24 -6.39
C LEU A 164 7.52 -5.09 -4.87
N PHE A 165 6.26 -5.18 -4.45
CA PHE A 165 5.89 -5.12 -3.03
C PHE A 165 6.25 -6.40 -2.27
N GLY A 166 6.25 -7.57 -2.93
CA GLY A 166 6.85 -8.78 -2.39
C GLY A 166 8.33 -8.59 -2.06
N ILE A 167 9.10 -8.02 -2.99
CA ILE A 167 10.53 -7.73 -2.78
C ILE A 167 10.72 -6.68 -1.68
N TYR A 168 9.83 -5.68 -1.59
CA TYR A 168 9.81 -4.71 -0.49
C TYR A 168 9.65 -5.43 0.86
N GLU A 169 8.59 -6.22 1.04
CA GLU A 169 8.32 -6.87 2.33
C GLU A 169 9.29 -8.00 2.67
N LEU A 170 10.00 -8.56 1.68
CA LEU A 170 11.11 -9.48 1.95
C LEU A 170 12.13 -8.86 2.91
N ILE A 171 12.39 -7.55 2.78
CA ILE A 171 13.33 -6.82 3.64
C ILE A 171 12.61 -6.15 4.81
N VAL A 172 11.43 -5.60 4.56
CA VAL A 172 10.74 -4.77 5.55
C VAL A 172 10.13 -5.60 6.68
N CYS A 173 9.54 -6.76 6.38
CA CYS A 173 8.90 -7.62 7.38
C CYS A 173 9.80 -8.00 8.57
N PRO A 174 11.04 -8.51 8.38
CA PRO A 174 11.92 -8.82 9.52
C PRO A 174 12.34 -7.56 10.31
N ILE A 175 12.37 -6.39 9.67
CA ILE A 175 12.68 -5.13 10.35
C ILE A 175 11.47 -4.68 11.18
N THR A 176 10.31 -4.57 10.55
CA THR A 176 9.08 -4.07 11.21
C THR A 176 8.63 -5.02 12.31
N GLY A 177 8.92 -6.31 12.22
CA GLY A 177 8.68 -7.32 13.26
C GLY A 177 9.57 -7.23 14.51
N LEU A 178 10.59 -6.35 14.55
CA LEU A 178 11.52 -6.26 15.68
C LEU A 178 10.87 -5.97 17.04
N TRP A 179 9.67 -5.39 17.08
CA TRP A 179 8.96 -5.12 18.34
C TRP A 179 8.31 -6.36 18.96
N ILE A 180 8.12 -7.45 18.19
CA ILE A 180 7.37 -8.64 18.61
C ILE A 180 7.93 -9.28 19.90
N PRO A 181 9.24 -9.56 20.03
CA PRO A 181 9.78 -10.19 21.23
C PRO A 181 9.93 -9.24 22.44
N TYR A 182 9.66 -7.94 22.29
CA TYR A 182 9.92 -6.93 23.33
C TYR A 182 8.62 -6.21 23.76
N PRO A 183 7.77 -6.84 24.58
CA PRO A 183 6.48 -6.28 24.96
C PRO A 183 6.58 -4.94 25.70
N GLU A 184 7.59 -4.75 26.55
CA GLU A 184 7.78 -3.51 27.34
C GLU A 184 8.22 -2.30 26.50
N HIS A 185 8.84 -2.54 25.34
CA HIS A 185 9.33 -1.50 24.43
C HIS A 185 8.60 -1.51 23.10
N ARG A 186 7.42 -2.12 23.06
CA ARG A 186 6.71 -2.41 21.82
C ARG A 186 6.48 -1.16 20.97
N PHE A 187 5.97 -0.10 21.58
CA PHE A 187 5.66 1.14 20.86
C PHE A 187 6.93 1.82 20.31
N SER A 188 7.96 1.98 21.15
CA SER A 188 9.20 2.65 20.74
C SER A 188 9.92 1.86 19.65
N LEU A 189 10.00 0.53 19.78
CA LEU A 189 10.58 -0.34 18.77
C LEU A 189 9.75 -0.37 17.50
N ALA A 190 8.41 -0.33 17.57
CA ALA A 190 7.54 -0.24 16.40
C ALA A 190 7.72 1.08 15.64
N VAL A 191 7.95 2.19 16.35
CA VAL A 191 8.27 3.48 15.72
C VAL A 191 9.63 3.41 15.03
N ILE A 192 10.67 2.93 15.73
CA ILE A 192 12.02 2.82 15.16
C ILE A 192 12.03 1.88 13.96
N SER A 193 11.43 0.71 14.10
CA SER A 193 11.38 -0.29 13.02
C SER A 193 10.51 0.17 11.85
N GLY A 194 9.42 0.90 12.09
CA GLY A 194 8.62 1.52 11.04
C GLY A 194 9.41 2.57 10.25
N ILE A 195 10.20 3.41 10.94
CA ILE A 195 11.07 4.40 10.27
C ILE A 195 12.13 3.69 9.43
N VAL A 196 12.86 2.74 10.02
CA VAL A 196 13.94 2.02 9.34
C VAL A 196 13.37 1.22 8.17
N GLY A 197 12.32 0.42 8.40
CA GLY A 197 11.66 -0.39 7.38
C GLY A 197 11.11 0.45 6.23
N GLY A 198 10.37 1.51 6.53
CA GLY A 198 9.81 2.39 5.50
C GLY A 198 10.88 3.11 4.67
N ALA A 199 11.98 3.53 5.32
CA ALA A 199 13.11 4.14 4.61
C ALA A 199 13.85 3.12 3.73
N THR A 200 14.20 1.95 4.26
CA THR A 200 14.96 0.92 3.54
C THR A 200 14.14 0.33 2.40
N GLY A 201 12.90 -0.05 2.66
CA GLY A 201 12.00 -0.57 1.64
C GLY A 201 11.65 0.47 0.60
N GLY A 202 11.38 1.72 1.01
CA GLY A 202 11.12 2.81 0.09
C GLY A 202 12.31 3.11 -0.84
N ALA A 203 13.53 3.06 -0.30
CA ALA A 203 14.75 3.21 -1.08
C ALA A 203 14.93 2.07 -2.08
N LEU A 204 14.65 0.83 -1.68
CA LEU A 204 14.67 -0.35 -2.56
C LEU A 204 13.69 -0.21 -3.72
N VAL A 205 12.44 0.16 -3.43
CA VAL A 205 11.40 0.36 -4.45
C VAL A 205 11.79 1.48 -5.42
N ALA A 206 12.31 2.60 -4.90
CA ALA A 206 12.79 3.71 -5.72
C ALA A 206 13.96 3.29 -6.63
N PHE A 207 14.90 2.50 -6.10
CA PHE A 207 16.02 1.95 -6.86
C PHE A 207 15.54 1.03 -7.99
N ILE A 208 14.76 -0.01 -7.65
CA ILE A 208 14.25 -0.97 -8.64
C ILE A 208 13.45 -0.24 -9.73
N SER A 209 12.58 0.70 -9.35
CA SER A 209 11.75 1.43 -10.31
C SER A 209 12.55 2.37 -11.23
N SER A 210 13.67 2.89 -10.73
CA SER A 210 14.55 3.78 -11.49
C SER A 210 15.45 3.02 -12.47
N PHE A 211 15.92 1.83 -12.09
CA PHE A 211 16.95 1.10 -12.85
C PHE A 211 16.44 -0.15 -13.58
N VAL A 212 15.34 -0.75 -13.12
CA VAL A 212 14.77 -1.98 -13.70
C VAL A 212 13.54 -1.62 -14.55
N LYS A 213 13.79 -1.23 -15.81
CA LYS A 213 12.72 -0.84 -16.77
C LYS A 213 11.55 -1.84 -16.85
N PRO A 214 11.76 -3.18 -16.86
CA PRO A 214 10.66 -4.13 -16.89
C PRO A 214 9.70 -4.02 -15.69
N MET A 215 10.17 -3.58 -14.53
CA MET A 215 9.39 -3.46 -13.29
C MET A 215 8.59 -2.14 -13.21
N GLN A 216 8.72 -1.25 -14.20
CA GLN A 216 7.89 -0.05 -14.26
C GLN A 216 6.43 -0.44 -14.56
N ALA A 217 5.57 -0.20 -13.58
CA ALA A 217 4.13 -0.38 -13.70
C ALA A 217 3.51 0.83 -14.41
N GLU A 218 2.42 0.59 -15.14
CA GLU A 218 1.68 1.63 -15.85
C GLU A 218 0.28 1.76 -15.28
N LEU A 219 -0.12 2.99 -14.96
CA LEU A 219 -1.52 3.35 -14.73
C LEU A 219 -2.16 3.73 -16.07
N ILE A 220 -3.42 3.34 -16.27
CA ILE A 220 -4.15 3.61 -17.49
C ILE A 220 -5.26 4.61 -17.16
N PHE A 221 -5.18 5.81 -17.74
CA PHE A 221 -6.28 6.76 -17.73
C PHE A 221 -7.20 6.48 -18.91
N LYS A 222 -8.40 5.99 -18.61
CA LYS A 222 -9.49 5.87 -19.59
C LYS A 222 -10.29 7.17 -19.59
N ILE A 223 -10.38 7.79 -20.76
CA ILE A 223 -11.25 8.96 -20.97
C ILE A 223 -12.67 8.42 -21.08
N LYS A 224 -13.59 9.01 -20.31
CA LYS A 224 -15.02 8.72 -20.36
C LYS A 224 -15.77 9.88 -21.01
#